data_AF-A0A5K1EDT5-F1
#
_entry.id   AF-A0A5K1EDT5-F1
#
_cell.length_a   1.000
_cell.length_b   1.000
_cell.length_c   1.000
_cell.angle_alpha   90.00
_cell.angle_beta   90.00
_cell.angle_gamma   90.00
#
_symmetry.space_group_name_H-M   'P 1'
#
loop_
_entity.id
_entity.type
_entity.pdbx_description
1 polymer ?
#
loop_
_entity_poly.entity_id
_entity_poly.type
_entity_poly.pdbx_seq_one_letter_code
_entity_poly.pdbx_strand_id
1 'polypeptide(L)'
;EGQNARRFKKLYADKEDILVPDVFWDYTSAKVLTMDWVDGVKLNEQEEIERQGMKLLNLVNTGIQCSLRQLLEFGYFHADPHPGNLLATPEGKLAFLDFGMMSETPEEARFAIIGHVVHMVNRDYEAMARDYYALDFLSPEVDVSPIVPALKNFFDDALNSTVSELNFKTIVDGLGAVLYQYPFD
;
A
#
# COMPACT_ATOMS: atom_id res chain seq x y z
N GLU A 1 17.58 -0.64 -7.93
CA GLU A 1 16.96 0.67 -7.67
C GLU A 1 16.70 1.50 -8.93
N GLY A 2 17.69 2.02 -9.66
CA GLY A 2 17.40 2.87 -10.85
C GLY A 2 16.49 2.20 -11.91
N GLN A 3 16.62 0.89 -12.13
CA GLN A 3 15.70 0.13 -13.00
C GLN A 3 14.29 0.04 -12.42
N ASN A 4 14.17 -0.07 -11.10
CA ASN A 4 12.90 -0.08 -10.38
C ASN A 4 12.17 1.25 -10.54
N ALA A 5 12.89 2.37 -10.38
CA ALA A 5 12.38 3.73 -10.62
C ALA A 5 11.86 3.88 -12.04
N ARG A 6 12.64 3.45 -13.05
CA ARG A 6 12.22 3.48 -14.46
C ARG A 6 10.99 2.63 -14.74
N ARG A 7 10.87 1.44 -14.14
CA ARG A 7 9.69 0.58 -14.29
C ARG A 7 8.48 1.23 -13.63
N PHE A 8 8.62 1.71 -12.41
CA PHE A 8 7.56 2.40 -11.68
C PHE A 8 7.05 3.62 -12.46
N LYS A 9 7.95 4.46 -12.97
CA LYS A 9 7.59 5.60 -13.83
C LYS A 9 6.73 5.21 -15.04
N LYS A 10 7.03 4.09 -15.69
CA LYS A 10 6.23 3.58 -16.82
C LYS A 10 4.84 3.13 -16.41
N LEU A 11 4.73 2.42 -15.27
CA LEU A 11 3.45 1.93 -14.75
C LEU A 11 2.51 3.07 -14.31
N TYR A 12 3.09 4.21 -13.91
CA TYR A 12 2.35 5.38 -13.41
C TYR A 12 2.35 6.56 -14.38
N ALA A 13 2.71 6.35 -15.65
CA ALA A 13 2.77 7.41 -16.65
C ALA A 13 1.40 8.06 -16.96
N ASP A 14 0.29 7.38 -16.64
CA ASP A 14 -1.08 7.88 -16.76
C ASP A 14 -1.57 8.64 -15.52
N LYS A 15 -0.75 8.80 -14.47
CA LYS A 15 -1.12 9.50 -13.23
C LYS A 15 -0.39 10.83 -13.13
N GLU A 16 -1.10 11.91 -13.41
CA GLU A 16 -0.52 13.27 -13.37
C GLU A 16 -0.10 13.72 -11.97
N ASP A 17 -0.74 13.18 -10.93
CA ASP A 17 -0.50 13.50 -9.52
C ASP A 17 0.71 12.76 -8.92
N ILE A 18 1.32 11.83 -9.67
CA ILE A 18 2.51 11.07 -9.24
C ILE A 18 3.72 11.57 -10.00
N LEU A 19 4.81 11.84 -9.28
CA LEU A 19 6.09 12.24 -9.87
C LEU A 19 7.16 11.19 -9.57
N VAL A 20 7.89 10.80 -10.62
CA VAL A 20 9.04 9.90 -10.52
C VAL A 20 10.21 10.56 -11.26
N PRO A 21 11.31 10.88 -10.57
CA PRO A 21 12.51 11.47 -11.18
C PRO A 21 13.02 10.63 -12.37
N ASP A 22 13.50 11.28 -13.44
CA ASP A 22 14.26 10.56 -14.47
C ASP A 22 15.64 10.16 -13.94
N VAL A 23 16.06 8.94 -14.28
CA VAL A 23 17.38 8.42 -13.94
C VAL A 23 18.39 8.83 -15.01
N PHE A 24 19.48 9.44 -14.57
CA PHE A 24 20.61 9.84 -15.41
C PHE A 24 21.60 8.67 -15.48
N TRP A 25 21.40 7.79 -16.48
CA TRP A 25 22.14 6.54 -16.60
C TRP A 25 23.66 6.71 -16.78
N ASP A 26 24.09 7.74 -17.51
CA ASP A 26 25.51 8.04 -17.74
C ASP A 26 26.25 8.48 -16.46
N TYR A 27 25.51 8.90 -15.44
CA TYR A 27 26.01 9.33 -14.13
C TYR A 27 25.70 8.32 -13.01
N THR A 28 25.00 7.23 -13.34
CA THR A 28 24.61 6.18 -12.41
C THR A 28 25.59 5.01 -12.48
N SER A 29 25.90 4.42 -11.33
CA SER A 29 26.76 3.24 -11.19
C SER A 29 26.18 2.26 -10.17
N ALA A 30 26.89 1.16 -9.89
CA ALA A 30 26.48 0.20 -8.86
C ALA A 30 26.45 0.79 -7.43
N LYS A 31 27.09 1.94 -7.19
CA LYS A 31 27.20 2.57 -5.85
C LYS A 31 26.60 3.97 -5.77
N VAL A 32 26.20 4.54 -6.90
CA VAL A 32 25.70 5.92 -6.99
C VAL A 32 24.52 5.92 -7.94
N LEU A 33 23.36 6.38 -7.47
CA LEU A 33 22.19 6.64 -8.29
C LEU A 33 22.07 8.15 -8.51
N THR A 34 21.95 8.58 -9.77
CA THR A 34 21.73 9.98 -10.14
C THR A 34 20.40 10.12 -10.83
N MET A 35 19.58 11.05 -10.35
CA MET A 35 18.22 11.29 -10.85
C MET A 35 17.89 12.79 -10.84
N ASP A 36 16.76 13.18 -11.43
CA ASP A 36 16.28 14.56 -11.39
C ASP A 36 16.23 15.08 -9.95
N TRP A 37 16.58 16.35 -9.79
CA TRP A 37 16.27 17.08 -8.59
C TRP A 37 14.77 17.34 -8.51
N VAL A 38 14.17 17.05 -7.36
CA VAL A 38 12.75 17.33 -7.10
C VAL A 38 12.65 18.29 -5.94
N ASP A 39 12.07 19.46 -6.21
CA ASP A 39 11.69 20.40 -5.17
C ASP A 39 10.38 19.96 -4.51
N GLY A 40 10.34 20.02 -3.18
CA GLY A 40 9.15 19.67 -2.42
C GLY A 40 9.36 19.60 -0.92
N VAL A 41 8.27 19.41 -0.20
CA VAL A 41 8.20 19.31 1.25
C VAL A 41 7.99 17.86 1.64
N LYS A 42 8.68 17.39 2.70
CA LYS A 42 8.47 16.02 3.17
C LYS A 42 7.05 15.82 3.67
N LEU A 43 6.49 14.64 3.43
CA LEU A 43 5.09 14.34 3.76
C LEU A 43 4.79 14.38 5.28
N ASN A 44 5.82 14.28 6.12
CA ASN A 44 5.70 14.41 7.58
C ASN A 44 5.74 15.87 8.09
N GLU A 45 5.93 16.87 7.22
CA GLU A 45 5.96 18.29 7.56
C GLU A 45 4.63 18.97 7.24
N GLN A 46 3.56 18.54 7.92
CA GLN A 46 2.18 18.98 7.64
C GLN A 46 2.01 20.50 7.62
N GLU A 47 2.58 21.22 8.60
CA GLU A 47 2.44 22.68 8.68
C GLU A 47 2.99 23.39 7.44
N GLU A 48 4.07 22.87 6.87
CA GLU A 48 4.72 23.49 5.71
C GLU A 48 3.93 23.20 4.43
N ILE A 49 3.37 22.00 4.31
CA ILE A 49 2.43 21.66 3.22
C ILE A 49 1.21 22.59 3.26
N GLU A 50 0.64 22.83 4.44
CA GLU A 50 -0.50 23.73 4.62
C GLU A 50 -0.14 25.20 4.36
N ARG A 51 1.06 25.64 4.76
CA ARG A 51 1.58 26.99 4.45
C ARG A 51 1.67 27.25 2.94
N GLN A 52 1.94 26.22 2.16
CA GLN A 52 1.99 26.29 0.69
C GLN A 52 0.59 26.19 0.04
N GLY A 53 -0.48 26.17 0.84
CA GLY A 53 -1.87 26.10 0.35
C GLY A 53 -2.27 24.71 -0.15
N MET A 54 -1.42 23.70 0.04
CA MET A 54 -1.72 22.31 -0.30
C MET A 54 -2.53 21.65 0.81
N LYS A 55 -3.31 20.63 0.43
CA LYS A 55 -4.05 19.79 1.39
C LYS A 55 -3.32 18.47 1.55
N LEU A 56 -2.76 18.24 2.74
CA LEU A 56 -2.09 16.97 3.08
C LEU A 56 -2.98 15.76 2.77
N LEU A 57 -4.28 15.85 3.06
CA LEU A 57 -5.23 14.78 2.81
C LEU A 57 -5.31 14.37 1.32
N ASN A 58 -5.14 15.32 0.38
CA ASN A 58 -5.13 14.98 -1.04
C ASN A 58 -3.90 14.15 -1.40
N LEU A 59 -2.72 14.50 -0.87
CA LEU A 59 -1.47 13.76 -1.09
C LEU A 59 -1.53 12.37 -0.47
N VAL A 60 -2.10 12.26 0.73
CA VAL A 60 -2.34 10.96 1.40
C VAL A 60 -3.27 10.09 0.56
N ASN A 61 -4.38 10.66 0.05
CA ASN A 61 -5.29 9.95 -0.85
C ASN A 61 -4.58 9.47 -2.12
N THR A 62 -3.77 10.32 -2.76
CA THR A 62 -2.94 9.97 -3.92
C THR A 62 -1.99 8.80 -3.58
N GLY A 63 -1.35 8.84 -2.41
CA GLY A 63 -0.48 7.76 -1.93
C GLY A 63 -1.24 6.44 -1.73
N ILE A 64 -2.41 6.48 -1.09
CA ILE A 64 -3.27 5.29 -0.89
C ILE A 64 -3.70 4.70 -2.23
N GLN A 65 -4.20 5.53 -3.15
CA GLN A 65 -4.61 5.09 -4.49
C GLN A 65 -3.43 4.49 -5.25
N CYS A 66 -2.26 5.10 -5.16
CA CYS A 66 -1.03 4.58 -5.75
C CYS A 66 -0.71 3.18 -5.21
N SER A 67 -0.66 3.01 -3.88
CA SER A 67 -0.36 1.74 -3.21
C SER A 67 -1.39 0.65 -3.52
N LEU A 68 -2.68 0.97 -3.54
CA LEU A 68 -3.73 0.03 -3.94
C LEU A 68 -3.55 -0.42 -5.39
N ARG A 69 -3.22 0.50 -6.29
CA ARG A 69 -2.94 0.17 -7.70
C ARG A 69 -1.71 -0.73 -7.85
N GLN A 70 -0.66 -0.50 -7.05
CA GLN A 70 0.54 -1.35 -7.05
C GLN A 70 0.18 -2.80 -6.72
N LEU A 71 -0.64 -3.00 -5.69
CA LEU A 71 -1.06 -4.31 -5.23
C LEU A 71 -2.06 -4.97 -6.18
N LEU A 72 -3.11 -4.24 -6.57
CA LEU A 72 -4.29 -4.82 -7.24
C LEU A 72 -4.21 -4.81 -8.77
N GLU A 73 -3.52 -3.85 -9.38
CA GLU A 73 -3.43 -3.74 -10.84
C GLU A 73 -2.14 -4.37 -11.37
N PHE A 74 -1.00 -3.95 -10.84
CA PHE A 74 0.30 -4.34 -11.41
C PHE A 74 0.97 -5.50 -10.69
N GLY A 75 0.63 -5.76 -9.43
CA GLY A 75 1.38 -6.67 -8.57
C GLY A 75 2.85 -6.27 -8.44
N TYR A 76 3.17 -4.99 -8.58
CA TYR A 76 4.53 -4.44 -8.45
C TYR A 76 4.50 -3.31 -7.44
N PHE A 77 4.97 -3.58 -6.23
CA PHE A 77 4.72 -2.74 -5.07
C PHE A 77 5.98 -2.34 -4.32
N HIS A 78 5.90 -1.19 -3.68
CA HIS A 78 6.90 -0.62 -2.81
C HIS A 78 6.71 -1.22 -1.41
N ALA A 79 7.67 -2.04 -0.98
CA ALA A 79 7.56 -2.77 0.29
C ALA A 79 7.79 -1.88 1.52
N ASP A 80 8.44 -0.72 1.35
CA ASP A 80 8.67 0.25 2.44
C ASP A 80 8.50 1.73 2.00
N PRO A 81 7.27 2.22 1.72
CA PRO A 81 7.06 3.59 1.28
C PRO A 81 7.17 4.57 2.46
N HIS A 82 8.36 4.68 3.05
CA HIS A 82 8.61 5.53 4.19
C HIS A 82 8.32 7.01 3.85
N PRO A 83 7.57 7.77 4.69
CA PRO A 83 7.19 9.16 4.39
C PRO A 83 8.38 10.09 4.08
N GLY A 84 9.57 9.76 4.59
CA GLY A 84 10.81 10.50 4.30
C GLY A 84 11.31 10.41 2.85
N ASN A 85 10.84 9.41 2.09
CA ASN A 85 11.16 9.20 0.67
C ASN A 85 10.07 9.78 -0.25
N LEU A 86 9.09 10.47 0.32
CA LEU A 86 7.99 11.09 -0.40
C LEU A 86 8.03 12.61 -0.23
N LEU A 87 7.88 13.33 -1.33
CA LEU A 87 7.77 14.79 -1.32
C LEU A 87 6.42 15.25 -1.88
N ALA A 88 5.86 16.27 -1.25
CA ALA A 88 4.82 17.11 -1.79
C ALA A 88 5.47 18.19 -2.67
N THR A 89 5.30 18.12 -3.98
CA THR A 89 5.86 19.14 -4.89
C THR A 89 5.01 20.42 -4.85
N PRO A 90 5.57 21.59 -5.17
CA PRO A 90 4.81 22.85 -5.23
C PRO A 90 3.60 22.81 -6.19
N GLU A 91 3.63 21.94 -7.20
CA GLU A 91 2.54 21.72 -8.14
C GLU A 91 1.43 20.81 -7.57
N GLY A 92 1.56 20.35 -6.33
CA GLY A 92 0.59 19.49 -5.65
C GLY A 92 0.75 18.00 -5.99
N LYS A 93 1.89 17.57 -6.53
CA LYS A 93 2.16 16.17 -6.86
C LYS A 93 2.81 15.44 -5.70
N LEU A 94 2.63 14.12 -5.68
CA LEU A 94 3.34 13.21 -4.79
C LEU A 94 4.54 12.60 -5.51
N ALA A 95 5.74 13.02 -5.12
CA ALA A 95 6.99 12.52 -5.68
C ALA A 95 7.57 11.35 -4.87
N PHE A 96 8.01 10.31 -5.56
CA PHE A 96 8.68 9.14 -4.97
C PHE A 96 10.17 9.19 -5.28
N LEU A 97 11.02 9.09 -4.25
CA LEU A 97 12.48 9.22 -4.38
C LEU A 97 13.25 7.91 -4.19
N ASP A 98 12.70 6.96 -3.44
CA ASP A 98 13.34 5.68 -3.14
C ASP A 98 12.59 4.58 -3.88
N PHE A 99 13.35 3.66 -4.49
CA PHE A 99 12.83 2.47 -5.15
C PHE A 99 13.71 1.25 -4.86
N GLY A 100 14.43 1.29 -3.74
CA GLY A 100 15.35 0.25 -3.29
C GLY A 100 14.61 -1.03 -2.92
N MET A 101 13.42 -0.91 -2.35
CA MET A 101 12.59 -2.02 -1.89
C MET A 101 11.30 -2.14 -2.71
N MET A 102 11.44 -2.64 -3.94
CA MET A 102 10.30 -3.03 -4.79
C MET A 102 10.18 -4.55 -4.83
N SER A 103 8.95 -5.05 -4.90
CA SER A 103 8.64 -6.48 -4.95
C SER A 103 7.51 -6.77 -5.93
N GLU A 104 7.43 -8.03 -6.36
CA GLU A 104 6.39 -8.51 -7.25
C GLU A 104 5.54 -9.57 -6.58
N THR A 105 4.23 -9.47 -6.76
CA THR A 105 3.25 -10.47 -6.33
C THR A 105 2.80 -11.27 -7.54
N PRO A 106 2.83 -12.62 -7.47
CA PRO A 106 2.25 -13.47 -8.50
C PRO A 106 0.80 -13.11 -8.79
N GLU A 107 0.37 -13.30 -10.03
CA GLU A 107 -0.99 -12.96 -10.45
C GLU A 107 -2.08 -13.71 -9.65
N GLU A 108 -1.85 -14.98 -9.33
CA GLU A 108 -2.76 -15.79 -8.50
C GLU A 108 -2.94 -15.20 -7.10
N ALA A 109 -1.83 -14.85 -6.43
CA ALA A 109 -1.85 -14.18 -5.13
C ALA A 109 -2.54 -12.81 -5.21
N ARG A 110 -2.35 -12.07 -6.31
CA ARG A 110 -3.05 -10.79 -6.55
C ARG A 110 -4.56 -10.99 -6.65
N PHE A 111 -5.02 -11.99 -7.40
CA PHE A 111 -6.45 -12.31 -7.48
C PHE A 111 -7.02 -12.76 -6.15
N ALA A 112 -6.28 -13.54 -5.36
CA ALA A 112 -6.69 -13.92 -4.01
C ALA A 112 -6.85 -12.68 -3.09
N ILE A 113 -5.91 -11.72 -3.15
CA ILE A 113 -6.01 -10.45 -2.41
C ILE A 113 -7.24 -9.65 -2.86
N ILE A 114 -7.48 -9.54 -4.17
CA ILE A 114 -8.67 -8.85 -4.71
C ILE A 114 -9.95 -9.52 -4.21
N GLY A 115 -10.04 -10.85 -4.29
CA GLY A 115 -11.17 -11.62 -3.76
C GLY A 115 -11.42 -11.33 -2.28
N HIS A 116 -10.36 -11.33 -1.48
CA HIS A 116 -10.42 -11.02 -0.05
C HIS A 116 -10.97 -9.62 0.24
N VAL A 117 -10.50 -8.60 -0.49
CA VAL A 117 -11.02 -7.23 -0.36
C VAL A 117 -12.49 -7.15 -0.80
N VAL A 118 -12.88 -7.86 -1.87
CA VAL A 118 -14.28 -7.90 -2.34
C VAL A 118 -15.20 -8.54 -1.30
N HIS A 119 -14.81 -9.68 -0.71
CA HIS A 119 -15.58 -10.32 0.34
C HIS A 119 -15.69 -9.45 1.61
N MET A 120 -14.60 -8.78 2.00
CA MET A 120 -14.58 -7.82 3.11
C MET A 120 -15.59 -6.67 2.89
N VAL A 121 -15.55 -6.03 1.71
CA VAL A 121 -16.45 -4.89 1.38
C VAL A 121 -17.90 -5.34 1.30
N ASN A 122 -18.17 -6.53 0.76
CA ASN A 122 -19.51 -7.13 0.69
C ASN A 122 -19.99 -7.69 2.04
N ARG A 123 -19.16 -7.64 3.09
CA ARG A 123 -19.41 -8.25 4.41
C ARG A 123 -19.71 -9.75 4.32
N ASP A 124 -19.15 -10.43 3.32
CA ASP A 124 -19.20 -11.88 3.15
C ASP A 124 -18.05 -12.53 3.92
N TYR A 125 -18.18 -12.57 5.25
CA TYR A 125 -17.12 -13.04 6.13
C TYR A 125 -16.85 -14.55 6.04
N GLU A 126 -17.81 -15.32 5.51
CA GLU A 126 -17.60 -16.75 5.25
C GLU A 126 -16.69 -16.94 4.03
N ALA A 127 -16.96 -16.24 2.93
CA ALA A 127 -16.08 -16.25 1.78
C ALA A 127 -14.70 -15.66 2.11
N MET A 128 -14.68 -14.55 2.88
CA MET A 128 -13.45 -13.91 3.35
C MET A 128 -12.54 -14.87 4.13
N ALA A 129 -13.12 -15.69 5.01
CA ALA A 129 -12.37 -16.68 5.79
C ALA A 129 -11.78 -17.79 4.90
N ARG A 130 -12.49 -18.19 3.83
CA ARG A 130 -12.01 -19.18 2.86
C ARG A 130 -10.89 -18.65 1.96
N ASP A 131 -10.78 -17.34 1.77
CA ASP A 131 -9.68 -16.76 0.98
C ASP A 131 -8.30 -17.03 1.60
N TYR A 132 -8.23 -17.34 2.91
CA TYR A 132 -6.98 -17.72 3.54
C TYR A 132 -6.35 -18.99 2.95
N TYR A 133 -7.13 -19.86 2.31
CA TYR A 133 -6.57 -20.97 1.54
C TYR A 133 -5.94 -20.50 0.24
N ALA A 134 -6.62 -19.60 -0.48
CA ALA A 134 -6.12 -19.04 -1.75
C ALA A 134 -4.91 -18.11 -1.56
N LEU A 135 -4.80 -17.51 -0.37
CA LEU A 135 -3.66 -16.71 0.08
C LEU A 135 -2.51 -17.56 0.63
N ASP A 136 -2.65 -18.88 0.67
CA ASP A 136 -1.66 -19.83 1.22
C ASP A 136 -1.32 -19.57 2.70
N PHE A 137 -2.27 -18.97 3.44
CA PHE A 137 -2.14 -18.81 4.89
C PHE A 137 -2.59 -20.06 5.65
N LEU A 138 -3.50 -20.84 5.06
CA LEU A 138 -4.10 -22.04 5.66
C LEU A 138 -4.19 -23.19 4.67
N SER A 139 -4.08 -24.41 5.19
CA SER A 139 -4.45 -25.63 4.44
C SER A 139 -5.97 -25.70 4.26
N PRO A 140 -6.48 -26.15 3.10
CA PRO A 140 -7.91 -26.39 2.86
C PRO A 140 -8.59 -27.34 3.85
N GLU A 141 -7.82 -28.10 4.62
CA GLU A 141 -8.33 -29.04 5.64
C GLU A 141 -8.74 -28.35 6.95
N VAL A 142 -8.28 -27.12 7.18
CA VAL A 142 -8.56 -26.35 8.40
C VAL A 142 -9.98 -25.78 8.35
N ASP A 143 -10.84 -26.07 9.33
CA ASP A 143 -12.16 -25.44 9.41
C ASP A 143 -12.03 -23.96 9.83
N VAL A 144 -12.38 -23.07 8.89
CA VAL A 144 -12.35 -21.62 9.12
C VAL A 144 -13.64 -21.05 9.71
N SER A 145 -14.71 -21.85 9.86
CA SER A 145 -15.98 -21.38 10.44
C SER A 145 -15.83 -20.67 11.79
N PRO A 146 -14.93 -21.10 12.71
CA PRO A 146 -14.73 -20.43 14.00
C PRO A 146 -14.19 -19.00 13.92
N ILE A 147 -13.44 -18.63 12.86
CA ILE A 147 -12.85 -17.29 12.73
C ILE A 147 -13.86 -16.25 12.21
N VAL A 148 -14.93 -16.69 11.56
CA VAL A 148 -15.93 -15.82 10.89
C VAL A 148 -16.51 -14.76 11.84
N PRO A 149 -16.95 -15.08 13.08
CA PRO A 149 -17.46 -14.07 14.00
C PRO A 149 -16.41 -13.03 14.39
N ALA A 150 -15.15 -13.44 14.50
CA ALA A 150 -14.04 -12.54 14.85
C ALA A 150 -13.73 -11.58 13.70
N LEU A 151 -13.67 -12.08 12.45
CA LEU A 151 -13.54 -11.25 11.25
C LEU A 151 -14.69 -10.25 11.14
N LYS A 152 -15.93 -10.72 11.33
CA LYS A 152 -17.11 -9.86 11.29
C LYS A 152 -17.00 -8.71 12.28
N ASN A 153 -16.75 -8.99 13.55
CA ASN A 153 -16.69 -7.96 14.58
C ASN A 153 -15.60 -6.93 14.28
N PHE A 154 -14.41 -7.41 13.90
CA PHE A 154 -13.26 -6.53 13.62
C PHE A 154 -13.50 -5.64 12.39
N PHE A 155 -13.94 -6.22 11.26
CA PHE A 155 -14.10 -5.47 10.02
C PHE A 155 -15.38 -4.62 9.98
N ASP A 156 -16.47 -5.02 10.67
CA ASP A 156 -17.64 -4.17 10.82
C ASP A 156 -17.27 -2.87 11.56
N ASP A 157 -16.50 -2.98 12.65
CA ASP A 157 -16.03 -1.83 13.42
C ASP A 157 -15.07 -0.95 12.59
N ALA A 158 -14.16 -1.59 11.84
CA ALA A 158 -13.20 -0.87 11.02
C ALA A 158 -13.88 -0.11 9.86
N LEU A 159 -14.83 -0.73 9.15
CA LEU A 159 -15.55 -0.12 8.03
C LEU A 159 -16.48 1.02 8.45
N ASN A 160 -16.89 1.05 9.73
CA ASN A 160 -17.75 2.10 10.27
C ASN A 160 -16.95 3.27 10.89
N SER A 161 -15.63 3.12 11.06
CA SER A 161 -14.74 4.11 11.67
C SER A 161 -14.13 5.05 10.62
N THR A 162 -13.75 6.27 11.01
CA THR A 162 -13.07 7.20 10.09
C THR A 162 -11.60 6.84 9.91
N VAL A 163 -10.99 7.22 8.77
CA VAL A 163 -9.55 6.97 8.49
C VAL A 163 -8.64 7.55 9.59
N SER A 164 -9.05 8.64 10.23
CA SER A 164 -8.34 9.27 11.35
C SER A 164 -8.40 8.47 12.65
N GLU A 165 -9.43 7.64 12.84
CA GLU A 165 -9.62 6.76 14.01
C GLU A 165 -9.04 5.35 13.77
N LEU A 166 -8.90 4.96 12.50
CA LEU A 166 -8.26 3.73 12.06
C LEU A 166 -6.73 3.84 12.18
N ASN A 167 -6.22 3.55 13.37
CA ASN A 167 -4.77 3.37 13.53
C ASN A 167 -4.35 2.05 12.85
N PHE A 168 -3.47 2.13 11.85
CA PHE A 168 -2.93 0.97 11.13
C PHE A 168 -2.34 -0.07 12.09
N LYS A 169 -1.74 0.37 13.20
CA LYS A 169 -1.26 -0.51 14.26
C LYS A 169 -2.40 -1.28 14.93
N THR A 170 -3.53 -0.64 15.22
CA THR A 170 -4.72 -1.31 15.78
C THR A 170 -5.30 -2.33 14.79
N ILE A 171 -5.25 -2.05 13.49
CA ILE A 171 -5.68 -3.01 12.47
C ILE A 171 -4.76 -4.23 12.47
N VAL A 172 -3.45 -4.02 12.41
CA VAL A 172 -2.45 -5.10 12.40
C VAL A 172 -2.48 -5.90 13.70
N ASP A 173 -2.55 -5.23 14.85
CA ASP A 173 -2.62 -5.87 16.18
C ASP A 173 -3.94 -6.64 16.35
N GLY A 174 -5.06 -6.11 15.85
CA GLY A 174 -6.37 -6.76 15.89
C GLY A 174 -6.40 -8.01 15.01
N LEU A 175 -5.89 -7.92 13.78
CA LEU A 175 -5.77 -9.06 12.88
C LEU A 175 -4.84 -10.13 13.48
N GLY A 176 -3.70 -9.70 14.04
CA GLY A 176 -2.78 -10.56 14.77
C GLY A 176 -3.46 -11.27 15.93
N ALA A 177 -4.25 -10.57 16.74
CA ALA A 177 -4.98 -11.17 17.86
C ALA A 177 -6.01 -12.22 17.41
N VAL A 178 -6.69 -12.01 16.29
CA VAL A 178 -7.58 -13.00 15.69
C VAL A 178 -6.79 -14.24 15.26
N LEU A 179 -5.67 -14.07 14.57
CA LEU A 179 -4.80 -15.19 14.15
C LEU A 179 -4.18 -15.92 15.37
N TYR A 180 -3.84 -15.22 16.45
CA TYR A 180 -3.34 -15.82 17.68
C TYR A 180 -4.41 -16.57 18.48
N GLN A 181 -5.69 -16.17 18.40
CA GLN A 181 -6.80 -16.88 19.04
C GLN A 181 -7.13 -18.20 18.34
N TYR A 182 -6.79 -18.31 17.06
CA TYR A 182 -6.96 -19.51 16.26
C TYR A 182 -5.58 -19.93 15.72
N PRO A 183 -4.66 -20.40 16.57
CA PRO A 183 -3.36 -20.87 16.11
C PRO A 183 -3.59 -22.02 15.14
N PHE A 184 -3.16 -21.80 13.90
CA PHE A 184 -3.22 -22.80 12.86
C PHE A 184 -1.98 -23.68 13.03
N ASP A 185 -2.20 -24.92 13.47
CA ASP A 185 -1.18 -25.98 13.55
C ASP A 185 -0.80 -26.48 12.14
#